data_AF-A0A497FYU0-F1
#
_entry.id   AF-A0A497FYU0-F1
#
_cell.length_a   1.000
_cell.length_b   1.000
_cell.length_c   1.000
_cell.angle_alpha   90.00
_cell.angle_beta   90.00
_cell.angle_gamma   90.00
#
_symmetry.space_group_name_H-M   'P 1'
#
loop_
_entity.id
_entity.type
_entity.pdbx_description
1 polymer ?
#
loop_
_entity_poly.entity_id
_entity_poly.type
_entity_poly.pdbx_seq_one_letter_code
_entity_poly.pdbx_strand_id
1 'polypeptide(L)'
;SPRHELTATTTLAEEDLESYEGLKVKRLVDGKTGIIVKTRDEKASTPLKELDGKTLLEAYSSLGLSPSPDEPVLEVAIRGAVSLELPSGLKRIIDLREAVKEGLPKEVFRSLHVRPEEYRSYVEEFLKPVNPIEVAGELYHFIEHPLTL
;
A
#
# COMPACT_ATOMS: atom_id res chain seq x y z
N SER A 1 8.81 2.17 15.66
CA SER A 1 7.62 1.30 15.79
C SER A 1 7.15 0.89 14.42
N PRO A 2 6.72 -0.37 14.20
CA PRO A 2 6.05 -0.76 12.97
C PRO A 2 4.86 0.19 12.75
N ARG A 3 4.76 0.77 11.55
CA ARG A 3 3.55 1.51 11.19
C ARG A 3 2.52 0.47 10.78
N HIS A 4 1.45 0.35 11.55
CA HIS A 4 0.32 -0.48 11.19
C HIS A 4 -0.54 0.27 10.17
N GLU A 5 -0.02 0.32 8.94
CA GLU A 5 -0.69 0.89 7.78
C GLU A 5 -1.21 -0.28 6.93
N LEU A 6 -2.47 -0.17 6.52
CA LEU A 6 -3.13 -1.12 5.63
C LEU A 6 -3.23 -0.47 4.25
N THR A 7 -3.13 -1.26 3.18
CA THR A 7 -3.39 -0.77 1.82
C THR A 7 -4.64 -1.45 1.30
N ALA A 8 -5.47 -0.71 0.56
CA ALA A 8 -6.66 -1.26 -0.07
C ALA A 8 -6.29 -2.33 -1.12
N THR A 9 -7.17 -3.30 -1.34
CA THR A 9 -7.02 -4.28 -2.42
C THR A 9 -7.36 -3.67 -3.77
N THR A 10 -8.31 -2.74 -3.79
CA THR A 10 -8.79 -1.97 -4.95
C THR A 10 -7.96 -0.71 -5.18
N THR A 11 -8.17 -0.10 -6.34
CA THR A 11 -7.62 1.21 -6.69
C THR A 11 -8.58 2.34 -6.28
N LEU A 12 -8.09 3.58 -6.22
CA LEU A 12 -8.95 4.72 -5.94
C LEU A 12 -10.04 4.93 -7.01
N ALA A 13 -9.83 4.46 -8.25
CA ALA A 13 -10.84 4.54 -9.31
C ALA A 13 -12.08 3.67 -9.03
N GLU A 14 -11.95 2.67 -8.15
CA GLU A 14 -13.03 1.75 -7.78
C GLU A 14 -13.71 2.15 -6.46
N GLU A 15 -13.19 3.17 -5.77
CA GLU A 15 -13.73 3.67 -4.51
C GLU A 15 -14.72 4.83 -4.76
N ASP A 16 -15.87 4.80 -4.10
CA ASP A 16 -16.85 5.90 -4.13
C ASP A 16 -16.48 6.91 -3.03
N LEU A 17 -15.66 7.91 -3.38
CA LEU A 17 -15.10 8.88 -2.46
C LEU A 17 -15.64 10.29 -2.75
N GLU A 18 -16.02 11.01 -1.68
CA GLU A 18 -16.42 12.41 -1.79
C GLU A 18 -15.26 13.33 -2.21
N SER A 19 -14.03 12.98 -1.82
CA SER A 19 -12.81 13.71 -2.19
C SER A 19 -11.57 12.82 -2.09
N TYR A 20 -10.59 13.11 -2.95
CA TYR A 20 -9.28 12.46 -2.92
C TYR A 20 -8.26 13.21 -2.05
N GLU A 21 -8.51 14.46 -1.70
CA GLU A 21 -7.51 15.31 -1.05
C GLU A 21 -7.17 14.85 0.37
N GLY A 22 -5.88 14.86 0.71
CA GLY A 22 -5.37 14.42 2.00
C GLY A 22 -5.24 12.90 2.13
N LEU A 23 -5.73 12.11 1.18
CA LEU A 23 -5.58 10.65 1.22
C LEU A 23 -4.12 10.24 1.08
N LYS A 24 -3.67 9.36 1.97
CA LYS A 24 -2.40 8.64 1.79
C LYS A 24 -2.60 7.55 0.75
N VAL A 25 -1.63 7.44 -0.16
CA VAL A 25 -1.72 6.52 -1.29
C VAL A 25 -0.40 5.80 -1.53
N LYS A 26 -0.51 4.61 -2.13
CA LYS A 26 0.59 3.85 -2.71
C LYS A 26 0.43 3.78 -4.22
N ARG A 27 1.48 4.12 -4.96
CA ARG A 27 1.53 3.93 -6.41
C ARG A 27 1.68 2.46 -6.77
N LEU A 28 0.93 2.02 -7.77
CA LEU A 28 1.05 0.66 -8.30
C LEU A 28 2.37 0.43 -9.03
N VAL A 29 2.85 1.44 -9.76
CA VAL A 29 3.96 1.31 -10.71
C VAL A 29 5.31 1.09 -10.03
N ASP A 30 5.56 1.71 -8.88
CA ASP A 30 6.85 1.66 -8.17
C ASP A 30 6.72 1.47 -6.65
N GLY A 31 5.49 1.29 -6.15
CA GLY A 31 5.23 1.08 -4.73
C GLY A 31 5.50 2.28 -3.83
N LYS A 32 5.87 3.45 -4.38
CA LYS A 32 6.12 4.64 -3.57
C LYS A 32 4.84 5.15 -2.94
N THR A 33 4.98 5.71 -1.74
CA THR A 33 3.87 6.28 -0.98
C THR A 33 3.89 7.80 -1.02
N GLY A 34 2.72 8.39 -0.97
CA GLY A 34 2.53 9.83 -1.01
C GLY A 34 1.20 10.26 -0.41
N ILE A 35 0.93 11.55 -0.49
CA ILE A 35 -0.35 12.15 -0.09
C ILE A 35 -0.90 12.91 -1.28
N ILE A 36 -2.19 12.71 -1.59
CA ILE A 36 -2.87 13.51 -2.61
C ILE A 36 -3.03 14.91 -2.06
N VAL A 37 -2.42 15.89 -2.74
CA VAL A 37 -2.47 17.29 -2.32
C VAL A 37 -3.60 18.06 -2.99
N LYS A 38 -3.97 17.66 -4.22
CA LYS A 38 -4.97 18.38 -4.99
C LYS A 38 -5.55 17.50 -6.09
N THR A 39 -6.85 17.69 -6.35
CA THR A 39 -7.49 17.23 -7.58
C THR A 39 -7.49 18.35 -8.62
N ARG A 40 -7.04 18.06 -9.83
CA ARG A 40 -7.06 19.02 -10.95
C ARG A 40 -8.35 18.91 -11.76
N ASP A 41 -8.67 19.96 -12.51
CA ASP A 41 -9.84 19.99 -13.40
C ASP A 41 -9.59 19.17 -14.69
N GLU A 42 -8.32 19.02 -15.08
CA GLU A 42 -7.90 18.22 -16.22
C GLU A 42 -8.24 16.74 -16.04
N LYS A 43 -8.52 16.08 -17.18
CA LYS A 43 -8.83 14.66 -17.26
C LYS A 43 -7.63 13.84 -17.72
N ALA A 44 -7.66 12.53 -17.50
CA ALA A 44 -6.62 11.60 -17.94
C ALA A 44 -6.31 11.73 -19.44
N SER A 45 -7.33 12.00 -20.26
CA SER A 45 -7.25 12.22 -21.71
C SER A 45 -6.79 13.63 -22.12
N THR A 46 -6.61 14.56 -21.17
CA THR A 46 -6.19 15.94 -21.46
C THR A 46 -4.66 16.00 -21.67
N PRO A 47 -4.17 16.59 -22.77
CA PRO A 47 -2.75 16.86 -22.97
C PRO A 47 -2.18 17.78 -21.89
N LEU A 48 -1.07 17.38 -21.26
CA LEU A 48 -0.43 18.14 -20.19
C LEU A 48 0.90 18.72 -20.64
N LYS A 49 1.17 19.98 -20.28
CA LYS A 49 2.44 20.65 -20.61
C LYS A 49 3.62 19.99 -19.92
N GLU A 50 3.41 19.51 -18.70
CA GLU A 50 4.39 18.78 -17.89
C GLU A 50 4.80 17.43 -18.51
N LEU A 51 4.02 16.95 -19.48
CA LEU A 51 4.27 15.70 -20.21
C LEU A 51 4.57 15.95 -21.70
N ASP A 52 5.06 17.15 -22.05
CA ASP A 52 5.37 17.54 -23.44
C ASP A 52 4.17 17.37 -24.40
N GLY A 53 2.97 17.66 -23.91
CA GLY A 53 1.72 17.53 -24.67
C GLY A 53 1.15 16.11 -24.73
N LYS A 54 1.74 15.15 -24.02
CA LYS A 54 1.16 13.81 -23.85
C LYS A 54 0.09 13.80 -22.76
N THR A 55 -0.71 12.75 -22.77
CA THR A 55 -1.76 12.52 -21.77
C THR A 55 -1.30 11.52 -20.70
N LEU A 56 -1.91 11.59 -19.51
CA LEU A 56 -1.68 10.55 -18.49
C LEU A 56 -2.29 9.21 -18.90
N LEU A 57 -3.39 9.23 -19.66
CA LEU A 57 -4.01 8.05 -20.28
C LEU A 57 -2.97 7.25 -21.10
N GLU A 58 -2.27 7.90 -22.03
CA GLU A 58 -1.21 7.26 -22.83
C GLU A 58 -0.06 6.73 -21.97
N ALA A 59 0.39 7.52 -20.99
CA ALA A 59 1.47 7.14 -20.10
C ALA A 59 1.11 5.87 -19.31
N TYR A 60 -0.08 5.81 -18.73
CA TYR A 60 -0.54 4.67 -17.95
C TYR A 60 -0.83 3.44 -18.82
N SER A 61 -1.42 3.63 -20.01
CA SER A 61 -1.60 2.54 -20.97
C SER A 61 -0.28 1.89 -21.40
N SER A 62 0.79 2.68 -21.54
CA SER A 62 2.13 2.13 -21.82
C SER A 62 2.70 1.26 -20.69
N LEU A 63 2.20 1.43 -19.47
CA LEU A 63 2.56 0.65 -18.29
C LEU A 63 1.64 -0.57 -18.07
N GLY A 64 0.75 -0.86 -19.02
CA GLY A 64 -0.20 -1.97 -18.93
C GLY A 64 -1.41 -1.71 -18.03
N LEU A 65 -1.64 -0.44 -17.67
CA LEU A 65 -2.85 -0.02 -16.94
C LEU A 65 -3.93 0.44 -17.92
N SER A 66 -5.19 0.30 -17.53
CA SER A 66 -6.33 0.70 -18.35
C SER A 66 -7.17 1.76 -17.64
N PRO A 67 -6.66 2.99 -17.47
CA PRO A 67 -7.43 4.07 -16.85
C PRO A 67 -8.60 4.50 -17.74
N SER A 68 -9.66 5.01 -17.11
CA SER A 68 -10.73 5.70 -17.81
C SER A 68 -10.26 7.07 -18.32
N PRO A 69 -10.65 7.49 -19.54
CA PRO A 69 -10.27 8.79 -20.08
C PRO A 69 -10.81 9.98 -19.27
N ASP A 70 -11.84 9.76 -18.45
CA ASP A 70 -12.53 10.78 -17.65
C ASP A 70 -12.04 10.87 -16.20
N GLU A 71 -11.07 10.02 -15.81
CA GLU A 71 -10.41 10.11 -14.52
C GLU A 71 -9.81 11.50 -14.32
N PRO A 72 -9.99 12.14 -13.15
CA PRO A 72 -9.34 13.40 -12.87
C PRO A 72 -7.83 13.21 -12.69
N VAL A 73 -7.06 14.23 -13.04
CA VAL A 73 -5.63 14.27 -12.72
C VAL A 73 -5.42 14.62 -11.25
N LEU A 74 -4.61 13.84 -10.56
CA LEU A 74 -4.28 14.04 -9.15
C LEU A 74 -2.84 14.53 -9.00
N GLU A 75 -2.64 15.56 -8.17
CA GLU A 75 -1.31 15.93 -7.69
C GLU A 75 -1.00 15.14 -6.42
N VAL A 76 0.09 14.37 -6.44
CA VAL A 76 0.52 13.53 -5.32
C VAL A 76 1.90 13.98 -4.86
N ALA A 77 2.00 14.40 -3.60
CA ALA A 77 3.27 14.71 -2.97
C ALA A 77 3.98 13.42 -2.57
N ILE A 78 5.10 13.12 -3.23
CA ILE A 78 5.94 11.95 -3.02
C ILE A 78 7.35 12.42 -2.72
N ARG A 79 7.82 12.18 -1.50
CA ARG A 79 9.19 12.50 -1.05
C ARG A 79 9.60 13.96 -1.35
N GLY A 80 8.67 14.91 -1.21
CA GLY A 80 8.92 16.34 -1.41
C GLY A 80 8.82 16.83 -2.86
N ALA A 81 8.50 15.96 -3.82
CA ALA A 81 8.15 16.33 -5.19
C ALA A 81 6.66 16.10 -5.45
N VAL A 82 6.07 16.88 -6.36
CA VAL A 82 4.71 16.66 -6.85
C VAL A 82 4.78 15.79 -8.10
N SER A 83 4.03 14.70 -8.10
CA SER A 83 3.80 13.81 -9.24
C SER A 83 2.36 13.93 -9.71
N LEU A 84 2.15 13.82 -11.03
CA LEU A 84 0.80 13.74 -11.60
C LEU A 84 0.42 12.27 -11.76
N GLU A 85 -0.70 11.89 -11.18
CA GLU A 85 -1.17 10.50 -11.13
C GLU A 85 -2.66 10.41 -11.47
N LEU A 86 -3.13 9.20 -11.75
CA LEU A 86 -4.55 8.88 -11.93
C LEU A 86 -5.04 7.97 -10.80
N PRO A 87 -6.32 8.07 -10.39
CA PRO A 87 -6.92 7.20 -9.38
C PRO A 87 -6.65 5.70 -9.60
N SER A 88 -6.72 5.23 -10.84
CA SER A 88 -6.43 3.85 -11.25
C SER A 88 -5.00 3.38 -10.99
N GLY A 89 -4.04 4.29 -10.83
CA GLY A 89 -2.65 3.99 -10.50
C GLY A 89 -2.35 4.01 -9.00
N LEU A 90 -3.34 4.30 -8.17
CA LEU A 90 -3.19 4.56 -6.75
C LEU A 90 -4.05 3.62 -5.93
N LYS A 91 -3.48 3.13 -4.82
CA LYS A 91 -4.21 2.42 -3.78
C LYS A 91 -4.23 3.25 -2.52
N ARG A 92 -5.38 3.35 -1.86
CA ARG A 92 -5.48 4.04 -0.57
C ARG A 92 -4.65 3.31 0.48
N ILE A 93 -4.00 4.09 1.33
CA ILE A 93 -3.36 3.64 2.56
C ILE A 93 -4.17 4.20 3.72
N ILE A 94 -4.62 3.33 4.61
CA ILE A 94 -5.32 3.72 5.82
C ILE A 94 -4.56 3.24 7.04
N ASP A 95 -4.61 4.00 8.13
CA ASP A 95 -4.13 3.52 9.42
C ASP A 95 -5.17 2.65 10.12
N LEU A 96 -4.77 1.98 11.21
CA LEU A 96 -5.70 1.14 11.97
C LEU A 96 -6.89 1.90 12.56
N ARG A 97 -6.77 3.20 12.85
CA ARG A 97 -7.89 3.99 13.40
C ARG A 97 -8.92 4.25 12.31
N GLU A 98 -8.48 4.58 11.11
CA GLU A 98 -9.32 4.73 9.92
C GLU A 98 -10.00 3.39 9.58
N ALA A 99 -9.26 2.29 9.58
CA ALA A 99 -9.82 0.96 9.34
C ALA A 99 -10.94 0.60 10.34
N VAL A 100 -10.77 0.93 11.63
CA VAL A 100 -11.82 0.72 12.66
C VAL A 100 -13.06 1.58 12.38
N LYS A 101 -12.90 2.82 11.89
CA LYS A 101 -14.04 3.67 11.48
C LYS A 101 -14.78 3.10 10.27
N GLU A 102 -14.03 2.48 9.35
CA GLU A 102 -14.57 1.84 8.14
C GLU A 102 -15.10 0.41 8.40
N GLY A 103 -15.14 -0.03 9.66
CA GLY A 103 -15.82 -1.26 10.07
C GLY A 103 -14.89 -2.45 10.35
N LEU A 104 -13.56 -2.25 10.42
CA LEU A 104 -12.65 -3.29 10.90
C LEU A 104 -13.06 -3.72 12.32
N PRO A 105 -13.42 -5.01 12.54
CA PRO A 105 -13.85 -5.47 13.85
C PRO A 105 -12.77 -5.24 14.90
N LYS A 106 -13.17 -4.80 16.10
CA LYS A 106 -12.24 -4.56 17.21
C LYS A 106 -11.48 -5.82 17.61
N GLU A 107 -12.06 -7.00 17.34
CA GLU A 107 -11.46 -8.31 17.54
C GLU A 107 -10.24 -8.51 16.63
N VAL A 108 -10.32 -8.07 15.36
CA VAL A 108 -9.19 -8.09 14.42
C VAL A 108 -8.11 -7.10 14.88
N PHE A 109 -8.52 -5.91 15.36
CA PHE A 109 -7.55 -4.96 15.93
C PHE A 109 -6.82 -5.52 17.17
N ARG A 110 -7.52 -6.29 18.02
CA ARG A 110 -6.94 -6.96 19.18
C ARG A 110 -6.00 -8.10 18.77
N SER A 111 -6.32 -8.87 17.74
CA SER A 111 -5.46 -9.98 17.30
C SER A 111 -4.16 -9.50 16.63
N LEU A 112 -4.13 -8.27 16.10
CA LEU A 112 -2.88 -7.65 15.61
C LEU A 112 -1.89 -7.31 16.74
N HIS A 113 -2.35 -7.23 18.00
CA HIS A 113 -1.47 -7.05 19.14
C HIS A 113 -1.04 -8.41 19.68
N VAL A 114 0.09 -8.90 19.19
CA VAL A 114 0.71 -10.12 19.74
C VAL A 114 1.33 -9.80 21.09
N ARG A 115 0.89 -10.49 22.14
CA ARG A 115 1.51 -10.33 23.46
C ARG A 115 2.91 -10.96 23.46
N PRO A 116 3.87 -10.48 24.27
CA PRO A 116 5.21 -11.06 24.32
C PRO A 116 5.21 -12.58 24.57
N GLU A 117 4.26 -13.07 25.35
CA GLU A 117 4.14 -14.51 25.68
C GLU A 117 3.66 -15.34 24.48
N GLU A 118 2.90 -14.74 23.56
CA GLU A 118 2.35 -15.39 22.34
C GLU A 118 3.31 -15.26 21.15
N TYR A 119 4.28 -14.34 21.22
CA TYR A 119 5.24 -14.09 20.15
C TYR A 119 6.08 -15.33 19.82
N ARG A 120 6.45 -16.12 20.84
CA ARG A 120 7.20 -17.36 20.66
C ARG A 120 6.46 -18.34 19.76
N SER A 121 5.18 -18.61 20.06
CA SER A 121 4.36 -19.53 19.27
C SER A 121 4.23 -19.06 17.81
N TYR A 122 4.05 -17.76 17.59
CA TYR A 122 3.98 -17.18 16.25
C TYR A 122 5.29 -17.38 15.46
N VAL A 123 6.44 -17.13 16.11
CA VAL A 123 7.77 -17.32 15.49
C VAL A 123 8.05 -18.80 15.21
N GLU A 124 7.70 -19.69 16.14
CA GLU A 124 7.85 -21.14 15.93
C GLU A 124 7.03 -21.62 14.73
N GLU A 125 5.76 -21.22 14.63
CA GLU A 125 4.93 -21.55 13.47
C GLU A 125 5.50 -20.98 12.16
N PHE A 126 6.03 -19.76 12.20
CA PHE A 126 6.67 -19.13 11.04
C PHE A 126 7.95 -19.85 10.60
N LEU A 127 8.72 -20.41 11.53
CA LEU A 127 9.98 -21.11 11.25
C LEU A 127 9.80 -22.57 10.82
N LYS A 128 8.65 -23.22 11.14
CA LYS A 128 8.38 -24.62 10.75
C LYS A 128 8.63 -24.93 9.28
N PRO A 129 8.19 -24.12 8.30
CA PRO A 129 8.38 -24.44 6.88
C PRO A 129 9.84 -24.44 6.43
N VAL A 130 10.72 -23.75 7.16
CA VAL A 130 12.13 -23.60 6.85
C VAL A 130 13.04 -24.42 7.77
N ASN A 131 12.48 -25.21 8.69
CA ASN A 131 13.23 -26.03 9.63
C ASN A 131 13.02 -27.52 9.33
N PRO A 132 14.08 -28.31 9.03
CA PRO A 132 15.50 -27.93 8.98
C PRO A 132 15.91 -27.14 7.73
N ILE A 133 17.05 -26.45 7.85
CA ILE A 133 17.74 -25.79 6.72
C ILE A 133 18.88 -26.70 6.25
N GLU A 134 18.97 -26.97 4.95
CA GLU A 134 20.11 -27.65 4.34
C GLU A 134 21.18 -26.64 3.89
N VAL A 135 22.42 -26.81 4.35
CA VAL A 135 23.58 -26.01 3.93
C VAL A 135 24.74 -26.94 3.64
N ALA A 136 25.23 -26.92 2.40
CA ALA A 136 26.35 -27.74 1.94
C ALA A 136 26.19 -29.26 2.21
N GLY A 137 24.94 -29.77 2.12
CA GLY A 137 24.61 -31.17 2.37
C GLY A 137 24.41 -31.54 3.85
N GLU A 138 24.56 -30.57 4.77
CA GLU A 138 24.35 -30.74 6.20
C GLU A 138 23.01 -30.11 6.62
N LEU A 139 22.29 -30.76 7.56
CA LEU A 139 21.02 -30.27 8.08
C LEU A 139 21.22 -29.51 9.39
N TYR A 140 20.67 -28.29 9.45
CA TYR A 140 20.71 -27.42 10.62
C TYR A 140 19.29 -27.19 11.17
N HIS A 141 19.16 -27.25 12.49
CA HIS A 141 17.92 -26.98 13.20
C HIS A 141 18.03 -25.69 14.00
N PHE A 142 16.92 -24.96 14.10
CA PHE A 142 16.83 -23.84 15.03
C PHE A 142 16.83 -24.33 16.48
N ILE A 143 17.60 -23.66 17.33
CA ILE A 143 17.65 -23.94 18.76
C ILE A 143 16.58 -23.10 19.46
N GLU A 144 15.70 -23.75 20.21
CA GLU A 144 14.73 -23.05 21.06
C GLU A 144 15.41 -22.57 22.35
N HIS A 145 15.46 -21.25 22.55
CA HIS A 145 15.92 -20.67 23.80
C HIS A 145 14.76 -20.47 24.79
N PRO A 146 14.96 -20.76 26.10
CA PRO A 146 13.96 -20.43 27.12
C PRO A 146 13.81 -18.91 27.27
N LEU A 147 12.60 -18.47 27.63
CA LEU A 147 12.31 -17.05 27.91
C LEU A 147 13.06 -16.63 29.18
N THR A 148 14.13 -15.84 29.03
CA THR A 148 14.64 -15.01 30.14
C THR A 148 13.70 -13.82 30.28
N LEU A 149 12.90 -13.82 31.34
CA LEU A 149 12.08 -12.71 31.83
C LEU A 149 12.96 -11.56 32.33
#